data_AF-A0A5E4JL65-F1
#
_entry.id   AF-A0A5E4JL65-F1
#
_cell.length_a   1.000
_cell.length_b   1.000
_cell.length_c   1.000
_cell.angle_alpha   90.00
_cell.angle_beta   90.00
_cell.angle_gamma   90.00
#
_symmetry.space_group_name_H-M   'P 1'
#
loop_
_entity.id
_entity.type
_entity.pdbx_description
1 polymer ?
#
loop_
_entity_poly.entity_id
_entity_poly.type
_entity_poly.pdbx_seq_one_letter_code
_entity_poly.pdbx_strand_id
1 'polypeptide(L)'
;MVWQDLVIPIVNALFIFALIPQIYHGFKIKKKLMTIQTPMITFLGLYVLAVTFLTLNLYFSTVATLASATLWYILLLQTVIYR
;
A
#
# COMPACT_ATOMS: atom_id res chain seq x y z
N MET A 1 22.29 4.55 8.73
CA MET A 1 21.55 3.28 8.59
C MET A 1 20.23 3.29 9.37
N VAL A 2 20.18 3.78 10.63
CA VAL A 2 18.93 3.84 11.44
C VAL A 2 17.88 4.85 10.94
N TRP A 3 18.30 5.94 10.28
CA TRP A 3 17.36 6.99 9.88
C TRP A 3 16.30 6.52 8.86
N GLN A 4 16.63 5.54 8.01
CA GLN A 4 15.69 4.95 7.04
C GLN A 4 14.58 4.19 7.75
N ASP A 5 14.93 3.45 8.80
CA ASP A 5 13.99 2.67 9.61
C ASP A 5 13.12 3.53 10.54
N LEU A 6 13.37 4.85 10.56
CA LEU A 6 12.48 5.85 11.16
C LEU A 6 11.60 6.51 10.09
N VAL A 7 12.22 7.00 9.00
CA VAL A 7 11.53 7.81 7.98
C VAL A 7 10.58 6.97 7.13
N ILE A 8 10.99 5.78 6.69
CA ILE A 8 10.18 4.94 5.79
C ILE A 8 8.88 4.48 6.47
N PRO A 9 8.89 4.00 7.73
CA PRO A 9 7.64 3.67 8.43
C PRO A 9 6.72 4.87 8.63
N ILE A 10 7.27 6.05 8.98
CA ILE A 10 6.48 7.26 9.16
C ILE A 10 5.78 7.64 7.84
N VAL A 11 6.51 7.66 6.73
CA VAL A 11 5.95 7.96 5.41
C VAL A 11 4.88 6.92 5.01
N ASN A 12 5.15 5.63 5.23
CA ASN A 12 4.16 4.59 4.97
C ASN A 12 2.91 4.75 5.84
N ALA A 13 3.05 5.12 7.12
CA ALA A 13 1.92 5.38 8.00
C ALA A 13 1.05 6.53 7.49
N LEU A 14 1.67 7.61 6.98
CA LEU A 14 0.94 8.71 6.34
C LEU A 14 0.23 8.26 5.07
N PHE A 15 0.86 7.44 4.22
CA PHE A 15 0.22 6.91 3.01
C PHE A 15 -0.93 5.97 3.34
N ILE A 16 -0.76 5.08 4.32
CA ILE A 16 -1.83 4.22 4.83
C ILE A 16 -3.01 5.07 5.31
N PHE A 17 -2.74 6.08 6.13
CA PHE A 17 -3.77 6.99 6.64
C PHE A 17 -4.52 7.70 5.51
N ALA A 18 -3.81 8.17 4.48
CA ALA A 18 -4.40 8.79 3.31
C ALA A 18 -5.21 7.82 2.43
N LEU A 19 -4.86 6.53 2.41
CA LEU A 19 -5.53 5.50 1.61
C LEU A 19 -6.84 5.01 2.24
N ILE A 20 -6.95 5.05 3.57
CA ILE A 20 -8.13 4.56 4.31
C ILE A 20 -9.43 5.21 3.83
N PRO A 21 -9.54 6.56 3.71
CA PRO A 21 -10.74 7.21 3.19
C PRO A 21 -11.10 6.75 1.77
N GLN A 22 -10.12 6.51 0.92
CA GLN A 22 -10.33 6.07 -0.46
C GLN A 22 -10.90 4.65 -0.51
N ILE A 23 -10.34 3.74 0.29
CA ILE A 23 -10.85 2.37 0.44
C ILE A 23 -12.27 2.40 0.99
N TYR A 24 -12.52 3.16 2.06
CA TYR A 24 -13.84 3.29 2.66
C TYR A 24 -14.87 3.84 1.67
N HIS A 25 -14.51 4.90 0.94
CA HIS A 25 -15.36 5.50 -0.09
C HIS A 25 -15.68 4.48 -1.19
N GLY A 26 -14.69 3.73 -1.67
CA GLY A 26 -14.86 2.64 -2.65
C GLY A 26 -15.86 1.58 -2.18
N PHE A 27 -15.74 1.13 -0.93
CA PHE A 27 -16.70 0.20 -0.33
C PHE A 27 -18.11 0.77 -0.22
N LYS A 28 -18.23 2.06 0.14
CA LYS A 28 -19.52 2.74 0.32
C LYS A 28 -20.28 2.89 -0.99
N ILE A 29 -19.62 3.32 -2.06
CA ILE A 29 -20.28 3.58 -3.35
C ILE A 29 -20.33 2.35 -4.27
N LYS A 30 -19.52 1.31 -3.99
CA LYS A 30 -19.39 0.08 -4.79
C LYS A 30 -19.16 0.35 -6.28
N LYS A 31 -18.34 1.36 -6.59
CA LYS A 31 -17.96 1.73 -7.95
C LYS A 31 -16.46 1.67 -8.11
N LYS A 32 -16.04 1.43 -9.35
CA LYS A 32 -14.65 1.56 -9.75
C LYS A 32 -14.18 3.02 -9.65
N LEU A 33 -13.30 3.29 -8.69
CA LEU A 33 -12.74 4.63 -8.46
C LEU A 33 -11.45 4.92 -9.22
N MET A 34 -10.78 3.89 -9.73
CA MET A 34 -9.50 4.01 -10.43
C MET A 34 -9.36 2.96 -11.53
N THR A 35 -8.44 3.20 -12.46
CA THR A 35 -8.09 2.19 -13.47
C THR A 35 -7.37 1.02 -12.79
N ILE A 36 -7.51 -0.20 -13.32
CA ILE A 36 -6.90 -1.41 -12.73
C ILE A 36 -5.37 -1.37 -12.75
N GLN A 37 -4.78 -0.67 -13.72
CA GLN A 37 -3.34 -0.55 -13.88
C GLN A 37 -2.69 0.10 -12.66
N THR A 38 -3.31 1.15 -12.12
CA THR A 38 -2.77 1.91 -10.99
C THR A 38 -2.60 1.05 -9.73
N PRO A 39 -3.65 0.43 -9.15
CA PRO A 39 -3.46 -0.40 -7.96
C PRO A 39 -2.62 -1.63 -8.26
N MET A 40 -2.69 -2.20 -9.48
CA MET A 40 -1.90 -3.37 -9.88
C MET A 40 -0.40 -3.11 -9.82
N ILE A 41 0.06 -2.04 -10.47
CA ILE A 41 1.49 -1.69 -10.50
C ILE A 41 1.95 -1.31 -9.10
N THR A 42 1.15 -0.54 -8.35
CA THR A 42 1.54 -0.06 -7.02
C THR A 42 1.65 -1.20 -6.00
N PHE A 43 0.69 -2.14 -5.94
CA PHE A 43 0.79 -3.24 -4.97
C PHE A 43 2.00 -4.14 -5.26
N LEU A 44 2.26 -4.45 -6.54
CA LEU A 44 3.43 -5.25 -6.93
C LEU A 44 4.74 -4.53 -6.57
N GLY A 45 4.85 -3.24 -6.90
CA GLY A 45 6.02 -2.42 -6.58
C GLY A 45 6.29 -2.36 -5.07
N LEU A 46 5.25 -2.21 -4.25
CA LEU A 46 5.38 -2.19 -2.80
C LEU A 46 5.78 -3.56 -2.22
N TYR A 47 5.30 -4.67 -2.78
CA TYR A 47 5.77 -6.00 -2.38
C TYR A 47 7.25 -6.22 -2.69
N VAL A 48 7.71 -5.80 -3.88
CA VAL A 48 9.13 -5.84 -4.24
C VAL A 48 9.97 -4.97 -3.30
N LEU A 49 9.50 -3.78 -2.94
CA LEU A 49 10.15 -2.91 -1.97
C LEU A 49 10.21 -3.54 -0.58
N ALA A 50 9.13 -4.18 -0.12
CA ALA A 50 9.13 -4.88 1.16
C ALA A 50 10.18 -6.00 1.21
N VAL A 51 10.30 -6.80 0.16
CA VAL A 51 11.35 -7.83 0.06
C VAL A 51 12.73 -7.18 0.07
N THR A 52 12.91 -6.08 -0.65
CA THR A 52 14.17 -5.32 -0.67
C THR A 52 14.55 -4.82 0.73
N PHE A 53 13.60 -4.23 1.47
CA PHE A 53 13.82 -3.78 2.85
C PHE A 53 14.14 -4.94 3.80
N LEU A 54 13.55 -6.11 3.58
CA LEU A 54 13.88 -7.31 4.34
C LEU A 54 15.34 -7.73 4.10
N THR A 55 15.83 -7.70 2.85
CA THR A 55 17.24 -8.01 2.54
C THR A 55 18.23 -7.00 3.14
N LEU A 56 17.77 -5.78 3.44
CA LEU A 56 18.53 -4.71 4.08
C LEU A 56 18.43 -4.72 5.61
N ASN A 57 17.74 -5.71 6.21
CA ASN A 57 17.46 -5.80 7.65
C ASN A 57 16.66 -4.59 8.22
N LEU A 58 15.85 -3.93 7.38
CA LEU A 58 14.97 -2.82 7.78
C LEU A 58 13.59 -3.37 8.17
N TYR A 59 13.48 -4.00 9.34
CA TYR A 59 12.30 -4.76 9.72
C TYR A 59 11.04 -3.88 9.89
N PHE A 60 11.16 -2.70 10.53
CA PHE A 60 10.03 -1.80 10.69
C PHE A 60 9.54 -1.27 9.34
N SER A 61 10.48 -0.89 8.48
CA SER A 61 10.20 -0.45 7.10
C SER A 61 9.52 -1.54 6.29
N THR A 62 9.95 -2.80 6.47
CA THR A 62 9.36 -3.96 5.80
C THR A 62 7.89 -4.13 6.20
N VAL A 63 7.59 -4.14 7.50
CA VAL A 63 6.21 -4.29 8.00
C VAL A 63 5.32 -3.14 7.55
N ALA A 64 5.80 -1.90 7.65
CA ALA A 64 5.04 -0.73 7.22
C ALA A 64 4.75 -0.75 5.70
N THR A 65 5.72 -1.17 4.90
CA THR A 65 5.56 -1.28 3.45
C THR A 65 4.63 -2.43 3.06
N LEU A 66 4.68 -3.57 3.78
CA LEU A 66 3.71 -4.66 3.60
C LEU A 66 2.28 -4.24 3.94
N ALA A 67 2.09 -3.47 5.01
CA ALA A 67 0.77 -2.93 5.36
C ALA A 67 0.25 -2.02 4.23
N SER A 68 1.09 -1.13 3.71
CA SER A 68 0.77 -0.28 2.55
C SER A 68 0.44 -1.11 1.30
N ALA A 69 1.27 -2.12 0.97
CA ALA A 69 1.03 -3.03 -0.15
C ALA A 69 -0.31 -3.76 -0.04
N THR A 70 -0.67 -4.18 1.17
CA THR A 70 -1.93 -4.89 1.45
C THR A 70 -3.14 -3.99 1.21
N LEU A 71 -3.07 -2.71 1.60
CA LEU A 71 -4.15 -1.75 1.31
C LEU A 71 -4.31 -1.48 -0.19
N TRP A 72 -3.21 -1.38 -0.93
CA TRP A 72 -3.25 -1.29 -2.39
C TRP A 72 -3.81 -2.54 -3.06
N TYR A 73 -3.52 -3.72 -2.50
CA TYR A 73 -4.16 -4.96 -2.92
C TYR A 73 -5.68 -4.94 -2.68
N ILE A 74 -6.15 -4.39 -1.55
CA ILE A 74 -7.59 -4.18 -1.31
C ILE A 74 -8.20 -3.26 -2.38
N LEU A 75 -7.53 -2.16 -2.74
CA LEU A 75 -7.98 -1.27 -3.82
C LEU A 75 -8.02 -1.98 -5.18
N LEU A 76 -7.06 -2.86 -5.48
CA LEU A 76 -7.09 -3.70 -6.66
C LEU A 76 -8.34 -4.58 -6.66
N LEU A 77 -8.63 -5.26 -5.55
CA LEU A 77 -9.83 -6.09 -5.42
C LEU A 77 -11.11 -5.26 -5.61
N GLN A 78 -11.21 -4.07 -5.02
CA GLN A 78 -12.33 -3.17 -5.27
C GLN A 78 -12.46 -2.81 -6.74
N THR A 79 -11.35 -2.55 -7.42
CA THR A 79 -11.31 -2.16 -8.84
C THR A 79 -11.70 -3.31 -9.77
N VAL A 80 -11.45 -4.57 -9.36
CA VAL A 80 -11.84 -5.78 -10.10
C VAL A 80 -13.30 -6.14 -9.85
N ILE A 81 -13.76 -6.02 -8.60
CA ILE A 81 -15.12 -6.44 -8.19
C ILE A 81 -16.17 -5.38 -8.54
N TYR A 82 -15.86 -4.11 -8.31
CA TYR A 82 -16.80 -3.02 -8.56
C TYR A 82 -16.73 -2.58 -10.02
N ARG A 83 -17.91 -2.39 -10.62
CA ARG A 83 -18.05 -1.91 -12.00
C ARG A 83 -17.97 -0.39 -12.06
#